data_AF-A0A8J7PC14-F1
#
_entry.id   AF-A0A8J7PC14-F1
#
_cell.length_a   1.000
_cell.length_b   1.000
_cell.length_c   1.000
_cell.angle_alpha   90.00
_cell.angle_beta   90.00
_cell.angle_gamma   90.00
#
_symmetry.space_group_name_H-M   'P 1'
#
loop_
_entity.id
_entity.type
_entity.pdbx_description
1 polymer ?
#
loop_
_entity_poly.entity_id
_entity_poly.type
_entity_poly.pdbx_seq_one_letter_code
_entity_poly.pdbx_strand_id
1 'polypeptide(L)'
;MNGTTNTSAAPGWPRTLTYIVWVLLMACFFAEVEIQIEGASGWASKLPTWRIESHWLLDIFWGGRPMTGYHAWVFSFMALAFFAPLVFFAQYTWRAAGQALAGVMLFWMVEDAAWFVFNPAFGWSRFAPEYVPWHKHWVLGVPADYWVGLGGAALIFCLINRKPR
;
A
#
# COMPACT_ATOMS: atom_id res chain seq x y z
N MET A 1 21.55 28.79 -21.39
CA MET A 1 20.75 27.57 -21.48
C MET A 1 19.50 27.77 -20.64
N ASN A 2 18.37 28.11 -21.27
CA ASN A 2 17.11 28.34 -20.56
C ASN A 2 16.54 26.99 -20.15
N GLY A 3 16.75 26.60 -18.89
CA GLY A 3 16.09 25.47 -18.28
C GLY A 3 14.61 25.78 -18.12
N THR A 4 13.81 25.43 -19.12
CA THR A 4 12.35 25.39 -18.99
C THR A 4 12.03 24.46 -17.82
N THR A 5 11.59 25.05 -16.72
CA THR A 5 10.95 24.34 -15.62
C THR A 5 9.73 23.66 -16.19
N ASN A 6 9.88 22.38 -16.53
CA ASN A 6 8.82 21.55 -17.08
C ASN A 6 7.83 21.28 -15.94
N THR A 7 6.94 22.24 -15.67
CA THR A 7 5.82 22.05 -14.76
C THR A 7 4.89 21.05 -15.42
N SER A 8 5.11 19.77 -15.14
CA SER A 8 4.23 18.69 -15.61
C SER A 8 2.79 19.07 -15.27
N ALA A 9 1.97 19.21 -16.31
CA ALA A 9 0.56 19.54 -16.16
C ALA A 9 -0.12 18.57 -15.18
N ALA A 10 -1.15 19.05 -14.48
CA ALA A 10 -1.94 18.18 -13.62
C ALA A 10 -2.54 17.03 -14.46
N PRO A 11 -2.51 15.77 -13.97
CA PRO A 11 -2.99 14.61 -14.72
C PRO A 11 -4.50 14.68 -15.01
N GLY A 12 -5.27 15.33 -14.14
CA GLY A 12 -6.72 15.48 -14.24
C GLY A 12 -7.46 14.31 -13.59
N TRP A 13 -8.61 14.61 -12.97
CA TRP A 13 -9.39 13.63 -12.22
C TRP A 13 -9.80 12.38 -13.02
N PRO A 14 -10.22 12.46 -14.30
CA PRO A 14 -10.57 11.24 -15.06
C PRO A 14 -9.41 10.24 -15.12
N ARG A 15 -8.18 10.72 -15.43
CA ARG A 15 -6.98 9.88 -15.45
C ARG A 15 -6.66 9.31 -14.07
N THR A 16 -6.77 10.12 -13.01
CA THR A 16 -6.53 9.66 -11.64
C THR A 16 -7.55 8.62 -11.21
N LEU A 17 -8.83 8.74 -11.57
CA LEU A 17 -9.85 7.75 -11.25
C LEU A 17 -9.61 6.43 -11.99
N THR A 18 -9.25 6.46 -13.28
CA THR A 18 -8.83 5.26 -14.02
C THR A 18 -7.65 4.57 -13.32
N TYR A 19 -6.64 5.35 -12.90
CA TYR A 19 -5.49 4.83 -12.16
C TYR A 19 -5.90 4.20 -10.83
N ILE A 20 -6.79 4.86 -10.06
CA ILE A 20 -7.32 4.32 -8.81
C ILE A 20 -8.01 2.97 -9.05
N VAL A 21 -8.94 2.89 -10.01
CA VAL A 21 -9.64 1.64 -10.35
C VAL A 21 -8.65 0.52 -10.70
N TRP A 22 -7.60 0.85 -11.46
CA TRP A 22 -6.54 -0.09 -11.80
C TRP A 22 -5.79 -0.59 -10.55
N VAL A 23 -5.44 0.30 -9.63
CA VAL A 23 -4.79 -0.05 -8.36
C VAL A 23 -5.69 -0.93 -7.49
N LEU A 24 -6.99 -0.64 -7.41
CA LEU A 24 -7.95 -1.47 -6.66
C LEU A 24 -8.02 -2.89 -7.23
N LEU A 25 -8.04 -3.02 -8.56
CA LEU A 25 -8.02 -4.31 -9.23
C LEU A 25 -6.75 -5.09 -8.89
N MET A 26 -5.57 -4.45 -9.03
CA MET A 26 -4.29 -5.06 -8.68
C MET A 26 -4.26 -5.53 -7.22
N ALA A 27 -4.77 -4.72 -6.29
CA ALA A 27 -4.85 -5.05 -4.88
C ALA A 27 -5.69 -6.31 -4.62
N CYS A 28 -6.85 -6.42 -5.27
CA CYS A 28 -7.71 -7.60 -5.14
C CYS A 28 -7.02 -8.88 -5.64
N PHE A 29 -6.33 -8.82 -6.78
CA PHE A 29 -5.58 -9.97 -7.30
C PHE A 29 -4.39 -10.34 -6.42
N PHE A 30 -3.71 -9.35 -5.84
CA PHE A 30 -2.59 -9.62 -4.94
C PHE A 30 -3.06 -10.24 -3.62
N ALA A 31 -4.17 -9.76 -3.07
CA ALA A 31 -4.80 -10.35 -1.88
C ALA A 31 -5.13 -11.83 -2.10
N GLU A 32 -5.68 -12.20 -3.27
CA GLU A 32 -5.84 -13.61 -3.62
C GLU A 32 -4.50 -14.36 -3.61
N VAL A 33 -3.44 -13.85 -4.25
CA VAL A 33 -2.12 -14.49 -4.20
C VAL A 33 -1.64 -14.72 -2.76
N GLU A 34 -1.79 -13.70 -1.90
CA GLU A 34 -1.39 -13.78 -0.50
C GLU A 34 -2.24 -14.76 0.31
N ILE A 35 -3.55 -14.82 0.07
CA ILE A 35 -4.43 -15.82 0.68
C ILE A 35 -3.96 -17.24 0.34
N GLN A 36 -3.52 -17.50 -0.90
CA GLN A 36 -3.17 -18.89 -1.28
C GLN A 36 -1.88 -19.36 -0.59
N ILE A 37 -0.99 -18.43 -0.23
CA ILE A 37 0.30 -18.73 0.39
C ILE A 37 0.26 -18.64 1.93
N GLU A 38 -0.54 -17.72 2.50
CA GLU A 38 -0.63 -17.54 3.95
C GLU A 38 -1.81 -18.31 4.58
N GLY A 39 -2.91 -18.42 3.83
CA GLY A 39 -4.14 -19.08 4.23
C GLY A 39 -4.65 -18.65 5.61
N ALA A 40 -4.91 -19.64 6.47
CA ALA A 40 -5.39 -19.41 7.83
C ALA A 40 -4.31 -18.96 8.82
N SER A 41 -3.03 -18.98 8.43
CA SER A 41 -1.93 -18.76 9.38
C SER A 41 -1.61 -17.27 9.55
N GLY A 42 -1.85 -16.48 8.50
CA GLY A 42 -1.68 -15.02 8.47
C GLY A 42 -0.25 -14.54 8.69
N TRP A 43 0.03 -13.35 8.16
CA TRP A 43 1.26 -12.59 8.38
C TRP A 43 2.54 -13.43 8.15
N ALA A 44 2.53 -14.21 7.09
CA ALA A 44 3.59 -15.13 6.67
C ALA A 44 4.08 -16.10 7.77
N SER A 45 3.27 -16.41 8.79
CA SER A 45 3.71 -17.15 9.98
C SER A 45 4.22 -18.57 9.71
N LYS A 46 3.79 -19.18 8.60
CA LYS A 46 4.24 -20.52 8.15
C LYS A 46 5.09 -20.49 6.87
N LEU A 47 5.38 -19.32 6.31
CA LEU A 47 6.20 -19.24 5.11
C LEU A 47 7.67 -19.53 5.46
N PRO A 48 8.43 -20.19 4.55
CA PRO A 48 9.83 -20.52 4.77
C PRO A 48 10.71 -19.27 4.57
N THR A 49 10.59 -18.30 5.49
CA THR A 49 11.26 -17.02 5.41
C THR A 49 11.86 -16.64 6.77
N TRP A 50 12.91 -15.81 6.75
CA TRP A 50 13.47 -15.27 7.98
C TRP A 50 12.50 -14.29 8.63
N ARG A 51 12.68 -14.05 9.92
CA ARG A 51 11.75 -13.21 10.69
C ARG A 51 12.45 -12.45 11.81
N ILE A 52 12.10 -11.18 11.96
CA ILE A 52 12.53 -10.28 13.03
C ILE A 52 11.30 -9.96 13.86
N GLU A 53 11.21 -10.57 15.04
CA GLU A 53 10.03 -10.47 15.93
C GLU A 53 9.96 -9.13 16.65
N SER A 54 11.12 -8.59 17.06
CA SER A 54 11.20 -7.36 17.83
C SER A 54 12.44 -6.55 17.46
N HIS A 55 12.24 -5.29 17.12
CA HIS A 55 13.30 -4.30 16.96
C HIS A 55 12.65 -2.91 17.01
N TRP A 56 13.25 -1.93 17.69
CA TRP A 56 12.65 -0.60 17.87
C TRP A 56 12.32 0.12 16.55
N LEU A 57 13.10 -0.15 15.49
CA LEU A 57 12.80 0.34 14.13
C LEU A 57 11.46 -0.17 13.60
N LEU A 58 11.00 -1.35 14.03
CA LEU A 58 9.69 -1.89 13.62
C LEU A 58 8.56 -1.06 14.22
N ASP A 59 8.72 -0.54 15.44
CA ASP A 59 7.72 0.31 16.07
C ASP A 59 7.53 1.63 15.31
N ILE A 60 8.61 2.15 14.71
CA ILE A 60 8.60 3.42 13.97
C ILE A 60 8.17 3.23 12.52
N PHE A 61 8.75 2.25 11.81
CA PHE A 61 8.62 2.11 10.35
C PHE A 61 7.71 0.97 9.91
N TRP A 62 7.36 0.06 10.82
CA TRP A 62 6.63 -1.17 10.51
C TRP A 62 5.41 -1.37 11.42
N GLY A 63 4.92 -0.31 12.07
CA GLY A 63 3.74 -0.34 12.93
C GLY A 63 3.84 -1.30 14.13
N GLY A 64 5.05 -1.65 14.55
CA GLY A 64 5.32 -2.63 15.62
C GLY A 64 5.05 -4.09 15.20
N ARG A 65 4.92 -4.35 13.89
CA ARG A 65 4.67 -5.69 13.37
C ARG A 65 5.99 -6.45 13.23
N PRO A 66 5.97 -7.78 13.32
CA PRO A 66 7.12 -8.60 12.95
C PRO A 66 7.44 -8.41 11.47
N MET A 67 8.71 -8.14 11.14
CA MET A 67 9.17 -8.11 9.76
C MET A 67 9.53 -9.53 9.34
N THR A 68 8.93 -10.03 8.26
CA THR A 68 9.31 -11.30 7.64
C THR A 68 10.04 -11.04 6.33
N GLY A 69 10.88 -11.96 5.89
CA GLY A 69 11.57 -11.81 4.60
C GLY A 69 10.59 -11.77 3.43
N TYR A 70 9.47 -12.47 3.51
CA TYR A 70 8.37 -12.34 2.55
C TYR A 70 7.94 -10.87 2.40
N HIS A 71 7.58 -10.22 3.51
CA HIS A 71 7.15 -8.82 3.45
C HIS A 71 8.28 -7.88 3.00
N ALA A 72 9.50 -8.07 3.48
CA ALA A 72 10.64 -7.23 3.08
C ALA A 72 10.82 -7.21 1.54
N TRP A 73 10.72 -8.38 0.90
CA TRP A 73 10.89 -8.49 -0.54
C TRP A 73 9.65 -8.07 -1.33
N VAL A 74 8.45 -8.46 -0.89
CA VAL A 74 7.20 -8.10 -1.56
C VAL A 74 6.94 -6.60 -1.52
N PHE A 75 7.12 -5.95 -0.36
CA PHE A 75 6.96 -4.50 -0.27
C PHE A 75 7.96 -3.75 -1.15
N SER A 76 9.22 -4.20 -1.18
CA SER A 76 10.25 -3.61 -2.03
C SER A 76 9.94 -3.81 -3.52
N PHE A 77 9.50 -5.01 -3.91
CA PHE A 77 9.11 -5.31 -5.28
C PHE A 77 7.94 -4.45 -5.74
N MET A 78 6.88 -4.34 -4.93
CA MET A 78 5.73 -3.51 -5.25
C MET A 78 6.09 -2.02 -5.31
N ALA A 79 6.93 -1.53 -4.40
CA ALA A 79 7.45 -0.17 -4.48
C ALA A 79 8.18 0.07 -5.81
N LEU A 80 9.07 -0.83 -6.23
CA LEU A 80 9.74 -0.74 -7.53
C LEU A 80 8.75 -0.78 -8.69
N ALA A 81 7.73 -1.64 -8.65
CA ALA A 81 6.72 -1.74 -9.70
C ALA A 81 5.89 -0.46 -9.85
N PHE A 82 5.46 0.15 -8.73
CA PHE A 82 4.71 1.41 -8.74
C PHE A 82 5.57 2.59 -9.22
N PHE A 83 6.86 2.61 -8.89
CA PHE A 83 7.80 3.65 -9.30
C PHE A 83 8.46 3.40 -10.67
N ALA A 84 8.27 2.22 -11.26
CA ALA A 84 8.82 1.83 -12.56
C ALA A 84 8.56 2.87 -13.66
N PRO A 85 7.37 3.49 -13.80
CA PRO A 85 7.12 4.51 -14.82
C PRO A 85 8.03 5.73 -14.72
N LEU A 86 8.49 6.11 -13.51
CA LEU A 86 9.41 7.23 -13.34
C LEU A 86 10.76 6.93 -14.00
N VAL A 87 11.22 5.68 -13.90
CA VAL A 87 12.49 5.22 -14.45
C VAL A 87 12.38 4.96 -15.95
N PHE A 88 11.42 4.14 -16.37
CA PHE A 88 11.32 3.70 -17.77
C PHE A 88 10.83 4.78 -18.73
N PHE A 89 10.02 5.73 -18.26
CA PHE A 89 9.53 6.84 -19.09
C PHE A 89 10.17 8.18 -18.75
N ALA A 90 11.23 8.18 -17.94
CA ALA A 90 11.95 9.38 -17.49
C ALA A 90 11.03 10.46 -16.89
N GLN A 91 9.95 10.05 -16.20
CA GLN A 91 8.94 10.95 -15.63
C GLN A 91 9.32 11.43 -14.23
N TYR A 92 10.49 12.04 -14.07
CA TYR A 92 11.03 12.50 -12.77
C TYR A 92 10.37 13.80 -12.27
N THR A 93 9.07 13.73 -12.01
CA THR A 93 8.28 14.87 -11.52
C THR A 93 7.67 14.54 -10.16
N TRP A 94 7.48 15.56 -9.32
CA TRP A 94 6.81 15.39 -8.02
C TRP A 94 5.38 14.87 -8.17
N ARG A 95 4.68 15.20 -9.27
CA ARG A 95 3.34 14.66 -9.55
C ARG A 95 3.38 13.17 -9.87
N ALA A 96 4.35 12.71 -10.66
CA ALA A 96 4.52 11.29 -10.97
C ALA A 96 4.94 10.49 -9.71
N ALA A 97 5.91 11.00 -8.94
CA ALA A 97 6.33 10.40 -7.68
C ALA A 97 5.17 10.34 -6.67
N GLY A 98 4.39 11.43 -6.57
CA GLY A 98 3.19 11.47 -5.74
C GLY A 98 2.12 10.48 -6.18
N GLN A 99 1.89 10.32 -7.49
CA GLN A 99 0.95 9.32 -8.00
C GLN A 99 1.39 7.89 -7.65
N ALA A 100 2.66 7.56 -7.83
CA ALA A 100 3.22 6.26 -7.47
C ALA A 100 3.13 5.99 -5.97
N LEU A 101 3.48 6.99 -5.14
CA LEU A 101 3.38 6.89 -3.68
C LEU A 101 1.93 6.72 -3.20
N ALA A 102 1.01 7.55 -3.69
CA ALA A 102 -0.41 7.43 -3.34
C ALA A 102 -1.00 6.10 -3.82
N GLY A 103 -0.57 5.61 -4.99
CA GLY A 103 -0.94 4.31 -5.52
C GLY A 103 -0.48 3.16 -4.64
N VAL A 104 0.79 3.13 -4.22
CA VAL A 104 1.30 2.04 -3.37
C VAL A 104 0.68 2.09 -1.97
N MET A 105 0.40 3.29 -1.42
CA MET A 105 -0.34 3.43 -0.16
C MET A 105 -1.75 2.86 -0.28
N LEU A 106 -2.50 3.28 -1.31
CA LEU A 106 -3.86 2.80 -1.54
C LEU A 106 -3.88 1.29 -1.79
N PHE A 107 -2.91 0.78 -2.57
CA PHE A 107 -2.76 -0.64 -2.84
C PHE A 107 -2.71 -1.44 -1.55
N TRP A 108 -1.79 -1.14 -0.63
CA TRP A 108 -1.64 -1.93 0.60
C TRP A 108 -2.87 -1.85 1.52
N MET A 109 -3.57 -0.71 1.56
CA MET A 109 -4.77 -0.61 2.40
C MET A 109 -5.93 -1.42 1.83
N VAL A 110 -6.07 -1.43 0.51
CA VAL A 110 -7.15 -2.15 -0.18
C VAL A 110 -6.84 -3.63 -0.26
N GLU A 111 -5.57 -3.98 -0.45
CA GLU A 111 -5.08 -5.36 -0.50
C GLU A 111 -5.30 -6.03 0.86
N ASP A 112 -4.82 -5.45 1.97
CA ASP A 112 -5.06 -6.00 3.33
C ASP A 112 -6.57 -6.09 3.64
N ALA A 113 -7.37 -5.10 3.23
CA ALA A 113 -8.83 -5.15 3.40
C ALA A 113 -9.46 -6.28 2.58
N ALA A 114 -9.06 -6.41 1.31
CA ALA A 114 -9.51 -7.46 0.40
C ALA A 114 -9.10 -8.84 0.92
N TRP A 115 -7.91 -8.96 1.51
CA TRP A 115 -7.43 -10.19 2.15
C TRP A 115 -8.41 -10.64 3.22
N PHE A 116 -8.85 -9.75 4.12
CA PHE A 116 -9.85 -10.12 5.14
C PHE A 116 -11.23 -10.41 4.56
N VAL A 117 -11.66 -9.69 3.53
CA VAL A 117 -12.97 -9.89 2.92
C VAL A 117 -13.03 -11.22 2.15
N PHE A 118 -11.96 -11.58 1.44
CA PHE A 118 -11.91 -12.76 0.57
C PHE A 118 -11.42 -14.01 1.28
N ASN A 119 -10.59 -13.89 2.33
CA ASN A 119 -10.03 -15.04 3.03
C ASN A 119 -11.11 -15.81 3.82
N PRO A 120 -11.46 -17.05 3.44
CA PRO A 120 -12.50 -17.82 4.13
C PRO A 120 -12.13 -18.22 5.57
N ALA A 121 -10.84 -18.20 5.92
CA ALA A 121 -10.40 -18.52 7.29
C ALA A 121 -10.58 -17.35 8.27
N PHE A 122 -10.63 -16.12 7.76
CA PHE A 122 -10.85 -14.91 8.56
C PHE A 122 -12.25 -14.36 8.31
N GLY A 123 -12.48 -13.83 7.11
CA GLY A 123 -13.70 -13.10 6.79
C GLY A 123 -13.81 -11.79 7.57
N TRP A 124 -14.80 -10.97 7.19
CA TRP A 124 -15.10 -9.72 7.89
C TRP A 124 -15.45 -9.90 9.37
N SER A 125 -16.01 -11.06 9.75
CA SER A 125 -16.36 -11.38 11.13
C SER A 125 -15.16 -11.54 12.07
N ARG A 126 -13.97 -11.81 11.53
CA ARG A 126 -12.72 -11.90 12.29
C ARG A 126 -11.79 -10.71 12.06
N PHE A 127 -12.27 -9.64 11.43
CA PHE A 127 -11.52 -8.38 11.32
C PHE A 127 -11.60 -7.58 12.63
N ALA A 128 -10.92 -8.08 13.66
CA ALA A 128 -10.91 -7.48 14.99
C ALA A 128 -9.53 -7.70 15.66
N PRO A 129 -9.16 -6.87 16.66
CA PRO A 129 -7.85 -6.95 17.33
C PRO A 129 -7.54 -8.35 17.90
N GLU A 130 -8.57 -9.07 18.35
CA GLU A 130 -8.47 -10.41 18.96
C GLU A 130 -7.94 -11.48 17.99
N TYR A 131 -8.31 -11.38 16.71
CA TYR A 131 -7.94 -12.36 15.69
C TYR A 131 -6.74 -11.93 14.85
N VAL A 132 -6.39 -10.65 14.90
CA VAL A 132 -5.43 -10.02 13.99
C VAL A 132 -4.30 -9.37 14.81
N PRO A 133 -3.50 -10.16 15.54
CA PRO A 133 -2.55 -9.65 16.54
C PRO A 133 -1.33 -8.92 15.94
N TRP A 134 -1.14 -8.98 14.63
CA TRP A 134 -0.13 -8.20 13.94
C TRP A 134 -0.51 -6.72 13.87
N HIS A 135 -1.77 -6.37 13.65
CA HIS A 135 -2.21 -4.96 13.73
C HIS A 135 -2.27 -4.51 15.20
N LYS A 136 -1.30 -3.69 15.62
CA LYS A 136 -1.13 -3.30 17.04
C LYS A 136 -2.10 -2.21 17.50
N HIS A 137 -2.43 -1.28 16.61
CA HIS A 137 -3.21 -0.09 16.95
C HIS A 137 -4.50 -0.08 16.13
N TRP A 138 -5.63 0.13 16.81
CA TRP A 138 -6.96 0.14 16.20
C TRP A 138 -7.68 1.43 16.56
N VAL A 139 -8.31 2.05 15.58
CA VAL A 139 -9.05 3.31 15.73
C VAL A 139 -10.36 3.16 14.97
N LEU A 140 -11.49 3.38 15.66
CA LEU A 140 -12.84 3.27 15.08
C LEU A 140 -13.11 1.89 14.43
N GLY A 141 -12.59 0.82 15.00
CA GLY A 141 -12.84 -0.55 14.53
C GLY A 141 -12.01 -1.00 13.33
N VAL A 142 -11.06 -0.19 12.86
CA VAL A 142 -10.09 -0.56 11.81
C VAL A 142 -8.65 -0.27 12.26
N PRO A 143 -7.63 -0.93 11.70
CA PRO A 143 -6.24 -0.64 12.04
C PRO A 143 -5.87 0.83 11.81
N ALA A 144 -5.11 1.42 12.73
CA ALA A 144 -4.73 2.85 12.67
C ALA A 144 -4.01 3.19 11.35
N ASP A 145 -3.22 2.25 10.83
CA ASP A 145 -2.46 2.41 9.59
C ASP A 145 -3.37 2.61 8.37
N TYR A 146 -4.62 2.14 8.41
CA TYR A 146 -5.60 2.36 7.33
C TYR A 146 -5.98 3.83 7.21
N TRP A 147 -6.20 4.50 8.34
CA TRP A 147 -6.52 5.93 8.35
C TRP A 147 -5.36 6.76 7.81
N VAL A 148 -4.13 6.42 8.21
CA VAL A 148 -2.93 7.10 7.74
C VAL A 148 -2.70 6.83 6.24
N GLY A 149 -2.81 5.59 5.81
CA GLY A 149 -2.64 5.17 4.42
C GLY A 149 -3.68 5.78 3.48
N LEU A 150 -4.98 5.61 3.78
CA LEU A 150 -6.07 6.14 2.96
C LEU A 150 -6.10 7.68 2.99
N GLY A 151 -5.96 8.28 4.17
CA GLY A 151 -5.92 9.74 4.32
C GLY A 151 -4.74 10.37 3.60
N GLY A 152 -3.56 9.77 3.73
CA GLY A 152 -2.35 10.21 3.03
C GLY A 152 -2.47 10.06 1.50
N ALA A 153 -2.95 8.92 1.01
CA ALA A 153 -3.18 8.70 -0.42
C ALA A 153 -4.20 9.72 -0.99
N ALA A 154 -5.32 9.92 -0.30
CA ALA A 154 -6.35 10.89 -0.72
C ALA A 154 -5.80 12.32 -0.76
N LEU A 155 -5.04 12.73 0.25
CA LEU A 155 -4.38 14.03 0.28
C LEU A 155 -3.42 14.20 -0.90
N ILE A 156 -2.57 13.21 -1.17
CA ILE A 156 -1.62 13.27 -2.28
C ILE A 156 -2.37 13.33 -3.62
N PHE A 157 -3.38 12.49 -3.84
CA PHE A 157 -4.19 12.54 -5.07
C PHE A 157 -4.84 13.92 -5.28
N CYS A 158 -5.34 14.53 -4.20
CA CYS A 158 -5.86 15.89 -4.25
C CYS A 158 -4.78 16.89 -4.63
N LEU A 159 -3.60 16.83 -4.00
CA LEU A 159 -2.49 17.76 -4.25
C LEU A 159 -1.96 17.65 -5.69
N ILE A 160 -1.75 16.43 -6.20
CA ILE A 160 -1.23 16.23 -7.56
C ILE A 160 -2.25 16.55 -8.64
N ASN A 161 -3.54 16.72 -8.31
CA ASN A 161 -4.58 17.15 -9.26
C ASN A 161 -4.89 18.65 -9.20
N ARG A 162 -4.31 19.40 -8.23
CA ARG A 162 -4.45 20.86 -8.20
C ARG A 162 -3.80 21.49 -9.42
N LYS A 163 -4.54 22.37 -10.10
CA LYS A 163 -4.01 23.22 -11.17
C LYS A 163 -2.88 24.10 -10.60
N PRO A 164 -1.78 24.33 -11.34
CA PRO A 164 -0.80 25.34 -10.96
C PRO A 164 -1.51 26.68 -10.77
N ARG A 165 -1.17 27.41 -9.69
CA ARG A 165 -1.61 28.79 -9.51
C ARG A 165 -0.82 29.71 -10.43
#